data_AF-A0A954TJW7-F1
#
_entry.id   AF-A0A954TJW7-F1
#
_cell.length_a   1.000
_cell.length_b   1.000
_cell.length_c   1.000
_cell.angle_alpha   90.00
_cell.angle_beta   90.00
_cell.angle_gamma   90.00
#
_symmetry.space_group_name_H-M   'P 1'
#
loop_
_entity.id
_entity.type
_entity.pdbx_description
1 polymer ?
#
loop_
_entity_poly.entity_id
_entity_poly.type
_entity_poly.pdbx_seq_one_letter_code
_entity_poly.pdbx_strand_id
1 'polypeptide(L)' 'AVKDAALIAAAQRLEHFEMSAYGTARSLADQLGQHEIARVLQETLNEEGQANKSLTKVAESWVNVQAAHAHT' A
#
# COMPACT_ATOMS: atom_id res chain seq x y z
N ALA A 1 -17.06 -0.11 -12.02
CA ALA A 1 -16.20 -1.30 -11.99
C ALA A 1 -14.84 -1.08 -12.67
N VAL A 2 -14.74 -0.89 -14.00
CA VAL A 2 -13.42 -0.69 -14.66
C VAL A 2 -12.66 0.53 -14.12
N LYS A 3 -13.35 1.66 -13.90
CA LYS A 3 -12.74 2.85 -13.27
C LYS A 3 -12.28 2.57 -11.85
N ASP A 4 -13.07 1.83 -11.07
CA ASP A 4 -12.73 1.49 -9.68
C ASP A 4 -11.52 0.57 -9.61
N ALA A 5 -11.42 -0.41 -10.53
CA ALA A 5 -10.22 -1.24 -10.67
C ALA A 5 -8.98 -0.40 -10.99
N ALA A 6 -9.11 0.59 -11.88
CA ALA A 6 -8.02 1.51 -12.21
C ALA A 6 -7.63 2.41 -11.02
N LEU A 7 -8.60 2.87 -10.22
CA LEU A 7 -8.34 3.65 -9.01
C LEU A 7 -7.62 2.81 -7.95
N ILE A 8 -8.05 1.58 -7.72
CA ILE A 8 -7.38 0.66 -6.78
C ILE A 8 -5.96 0.37 -7.25
N ALA A 9 -5.76 0.08 -8.54
CA ALA A 9 -4.43 -0.16 -9.09
C ALA A 9 -3.52 1.09 -8.98
N ALA A 10 -4.08 2.30 -9.07
CA ALA A 10 -3.32 3.52 -8.80
C ALA A 10 -2.95 3.66 -7.32
N ALA A 11 -3.90 3.40 -6.42
CA ALA A 11 -3.66 3.45 -4.98
C ALA A 11 -2.60 2.43 -4.55
N GLN A 12 -2.71 1.16 -4.96
CA GLN A 12 -1.71 0.11 -4.62
C GLN A 12 -0.29 0.47 -5.08
N ARG A 13 -0.14 1.20 -6.19
CA ARG A 13 1.19 1.70 -6.63
C ARG A 13 1.75 2.76 -5.68
N LEU A 14 0.90 3.63 -5.14
CA LEU A 14 1.30 4.62 -4.13
C LEU A 14 1.70 3.91 -2.83
N GLU A 15 0.89 2.95 -2.37
CA GLU A 15 1.20 2.16 -1.17
C GLU A 15 2.56 1.45 -1.28
N HIS A 16 2.85 0.85 -2.44
CA HIS A 16 4.16 0.21 -2.66
C HIS A 16 5.33 1.22 -2.68
N PHE A 17 5.11 2.42 -3.22
CA PHE A 17 6.10 3.49 -3.16
C PHE A 17 6.35 3.92 -1.70
N GLU A 18 5.29 4.12 -0.93
CA GLU A 18 5.37 4.51 0.49
C GLU A 18 6.04 3.43 1.33
N MET A 19 5.68 2.16 1.14
CA MET A 19 6.35 1.04 1.81
C MET A 19 7.84 1.01 1.51
N SER A 20 8.25 1.25 0.26
CA SER A 20 9.67 1.33 -0.12
C SER A 20 10.38 2.53 0.53
N ALA A 21 9.72 3.70 0.55
CA ALA A 21 10.26 4.92 1.11
C ALA A 21 10.42 4.83 2.63
N TYR A 22 9.36 4.45 3.35
CA TYR A 22 9.38 4.27 4.79
C TYR A 22 10.32 3.15 5.22
N GLY A 23 10.37 2.04 4.48
CA GLY A 23 11.34 0.97 4.73
C GLY A 23 12.80 1.45 4.68
N THR A 24 13.12 2.29 3.70
CA THR A 24 14.45 2.90 3.56
C THR A 24 14.73 3.90 4.68
N ALA A 25 13.81 4.85 4.92
CA ALA A 25 13.96 5.87 5.95
C ALA A 25 14.09 5.27 7.35
N ARG A 26 13.28 4.25 7.67
CA ARG A 26 13.34 3.51 8.94
C ARG A 26 14.70 2.86 9.14
N SER A 27 15.24 2.23 8.10
CA SER A 27 16.54 1.54 8.17
C SER A 27 17.68 2.53 8.37
N LEU A 28 17.62 3.71 7.72
CA LEU A 28 18.58 4.79 7.93
C LEU A 28 18.49 5.37 9.36
N ALA A 29 17.27 5.60 9.87
CA ALA A 29 17.07 6.09 11.23
C ALA A 29 17.68 5.13 12.27
N ASP A 30 17.52 3.82 12.07
CA ASP A 30 18.10 2.80 12.96
C ASP A 30 19.64 2.81 12.92
N GLN A 31 20.24 2.91 11.72
CA GLN A 31 21.69 3.02 11.56
C GLN A 31 22.29 4.28 12.21
N LEU A 32 21.51 5.36 12.30
CA LEU A 32 21.91 6.62 12.94
C LEU A 32 21.63 6.63 14.45
N GLY A 33 21.13 5.54 15.04
CA GLY A 33 20.75 5.46 16.45
C GLY A 33 19.48 6.24 16.82
N GLN A 34 18.69 6.65 15.83
CA GLN A 34 17.44 7.40 16.00
C GLN A 34 16.25 6.44 16.21
N HIS A 35 16.30 5.63 17.27
CA HIS A 35 15.37 4.51 17.43
C HIS A 35 13.89 4.91 17.57
N GLU A 36 13.58 6.06 18.20
CA GLU A 36 12.19 6.55 18.25
C GLU A 36 11.67 6.93 16.86
N ILE A 37 12.51 7.55 16.02
CA ILE A 37 12.14 7.86 14.63
C ILE A 37 11.95 6.56 13.84
N ALA A 38 12.85 5.59 14.00
CA ALA A 38 12.70 4.28 13.39
C ALA A 38 11.40 3.57 13.82
N ARG A 39 11.00 3.67 15.10
CA ARG A 39 9.74 3.12 15.61
C ARG A 39 8.53 3.75 14.90
N VAL A 40 8.47 5.08 14.86
CA VAL A 40 7.36 5.79 14.18
C VAL A 40 7.31 5.45 12.69
N LEU A 41 8.46 5.42 12.00
CA LEU A 41 8.51 5.02 10.59
C LEU A 41 8.09 3.57 10.35
N GLN A 42 8.34 2.67 11.32
CA GLN A 42 7.86 1.30 11.26
C GLN A 42 6.34 1.20 11.47
N GLU A 43 5.77 2.05 12.32
CA GLU A 43 4.31 2.16 12.51
C GLU A 43 3.64 2.58 11.21
N THR A 44 4.12 3.65 10.57
CA THR A 44 3.61 4.09 9.27
C THR A 44 3.79 3.02 8.19
N LEU A 45 4.96 2.38 8.10
CA LEU A 45 5.19 1.26 7.17
C LEU A 45 4.19 0.12 7.36
N ASN A 46 3.81 -0.17 8.61
CA ASN A 46 2.80 -1.19 8.90
C ASN A 46 1.40 -0.75 8.46
N GLU A 47 1.05 0.52 8.64
CA GLU A 47 -0.22 1.10 8.21
C GLU A 47 -0.38 1.00 6.68
N GLU A 48 0.62 1.41 5.90
CA GLU A 48 0.57 1.29 4.42
C GLU A 48 0.49 -0.18 3.98
N GLY A 49 1.21 -1.06 4.67
CA GLY A 49 1.12 -2.50 4.45
C GLY A 49 -0.30 -3.06 4.68
N GLN A 50 -1.06 -2.52 5.64
CA GLN A 50 -2.46 -2.90 5.88
C GLN A 50 -3.44 -2.24 4.92
N ALA A 51 -3.18 -0.98 4.52
CA ALA A 51 -3.96 -0.28 3.50
C ALA A 51 -3.87 -1.03 2.16
N ASN A 52 -2.67 -1.38 1.72
CA ASN A 52 -2.46 -2.20 0.51
C ASN A 52 -3.20 -3.55 0.58
N LYS A 53 -3.14 -4.26 1.72
CA LYS A 53 -3.88 -5.53 1.90
C LYS A 53 -5.39 -5.33 1.79
N SER A 54 -5.91 -4.23 2.33
CA SER A 54 -7.33 -3.89 2.26
C SER A 54 -7.75 -3.59 0.82
N LEU A 55 -6.93 -2.84 0.07
CA LEU A 55 -7.13 -2.58 -1.35
C LEU A 55 -7.12 -3.89 -2.16
N THR A 56 -6.17 -4.79 -1.92
CA THR A 56 -6.11 -6.12 -2.55
C THR A 56 -7.38 -6.91 -2.28
N LYS A 57 -7.84 -6.95 -1.02
CA LYS A 57 -9.08 -7.65 -0.66
C LYS A 57 -10.27 -7.11 -1.44
N VAL A 58 -10.43 -5.79 -1.54
CA VAL A 58 -11.51 -5.15 -2.32
C VAL A 58 -11.40 -5.49 -3.81
N ALA A 59 -10.19 -5.40 -4.37
CA ALA A 59 -9.90 -5.70 -5.76
C ALA A 59 -10.32 -7.12 -6.13
N GLU A 60 -9.84 -8.11 -5.36
CA GLU A 60 -10.04 -9.53 -5.62
C GLU A 60 -11.46 -10.00 -5.30
N SER A 61 -12.11 -9.42 -4.29
CA SER A 61 -13.42 -9.89 -3.84
C SER A 61 -14.55 -9.53 -4.81
N TRP A 62 -14.55 -8.33 -5.41
CA TRP A 62 -15.62 -7.94 -6.33
C TRP A 62 -15.22 -6.95 -7.43
N VAL A 63 -14.27 -6.04 -7.21
CA VAL A 63 -14.02 -4.97 -8.18
C VAL A 63 -13.42 -5.50 -9.48
N ASN A 64 -12.43 -6.40 -9.41
CA ASN A 64 -11.81 -6.98 -10.60
C ASN A 64 -12.78 -7.90 -11.34
N VAL A 65 -13.59 -8.67 -10.60
CA VAL A 65 -14.64 -9.54 -11.18
C VAL A 65 -15.64 -8.70 -11.96
N GLN A 66 -16.19 -7.65 -11.35
CA GLN A 66 -17.13 -6.75 -12.01
C GLN A 66 -16.49 -6.01 -13.20
N ALA A 67 -15.22 -5.62 -13.10
CA ALA A 67 -14.52 -4.94 -14.20
C ALA A 67 -14.33 -5.87 -15.40
N ALA A 68 -14.00 -7.15 -15.17
CA ALA A 68 -13.86 -8.14 -16.23
C ALA A 68 -15.16 -8.40 -17.00
N HIS A 69 -16.30 -8.38 -16.31
CA HIS A 69 -17.63 -8.54 -16.93
C HIS A 69 -18.21 -7.25 -17.54
N ALA A 70 -17.60 -6.09 -17.33
CA ALA A 70 -18.12 -4.82 -17.84
C ALA A 70 -17.91 -4.61 -19.35
N HIS A 71 -17.21 -5.53 -20.02
CA HIS A 71 -16.94 -5.51 -21.46
C HIS A 71 -17.78 -6.53 -22.28
N THR A 72 -18.66 -7.29 -21.62
CA THR A 72 -19.67 -8.16 -22.23
C THR A 72 -21.05 -7.58 -22.03
#